data_AF-A0A250XC36-F1
#
_entry.id   AF-A0A250XC36-F1
#
_cell.length_a   1.000
_cell.length_b   1.000
_cell.length_c   1.000
_cell.angle_alpha   90.00
_cell.angle_beta   90.00
_cell.angle_gamma   90.00
#
_symmetry.space_group_name_H-M   'P 1'
#
loop_
_entity.id
_entity.type
_entity.pdbx_description
1 polymer ?
#
loop_
_entity_poly.entity_id
_entity_poly.type
_entity_poly.pdbx_seq_one_letter_code
_entity_poly.pdbx_strand_id
1 'polypeptide(L)'
;MAPTWQPTGSGGNGVVDSSIRVGTVRSTMNVNPLLAKAELGQVKKILFNEPPSEHVFGYQPTPDPEGAREITMIWKEHTPDKGYARPASLDFTKMNKLATMSGLTTAKELPQFRSSHLVTVKTGPPVKPSPALPSDKDPKFTYGLPASYRSAEVQREKGPVEPPVKHLVQGAYQEDWIASNMNKKGPITARTVAYVPPVPTRAAIGHAIGAQQKYLQREVAGEEWKMKKFTTVPSRVTAFMSKTSGNVEFDDEHYVRVDDNHNHHQQGAPTGAQQIDPHDEAPHAA
;
A
#
# COMPACT_ATOMS: atom_id res chain seq x y z
N MET A 1 1.63 -70.28 54.04
CA MET A 1 2.42 -69.05 54.29
C MET A 1 2.54 -68.32 52.95
N ALA A 2 1.87 -67.18 52.80
CA ALA A 2 1.92 -66.40 51.57
C ALA A 2 3.19 -65.53 51.57
N PRO A 3 3.93 -65.41 50.45
CA PRO A 3 5.07 -64.52 50.37
C PRO A 3 4.59 -63.08 50.22
N THR A 4 4.84 -62.29 51.25
CA THR A 4 4.65 -60.83 51.30
C THR A 4 5.72 -60.15 50.45
N TRP A 5 5.28 -59.37 49.47
CA TRP A 5 6.15 -58.54 48.63
C TRP A 5 6.54 -57.26 49.38
N GLN A 6 7.84 -56.99 49.51
CA GLN A 6 8.38 -55.74 50.07
C GLN A 6 9.04 -54.93 48.95
N PRO A 7 8.60 -53.67 48.68
CA PRO A 7 9.34 -52.77 47.82
C PRO A 7 10.48 -52.14 48.62
N THR A 8 11.72 -52.50 48.30
CA THR A 8 12.90 -51.74 48.72
C THR A 8 12.95 -50.44 47.92
N GLY A 9 12.42 -49.36 48.51
CA GLY A 9 12.69 -48.01 48.07
C GLY A 9 14.12 -47.63 48.45
N SER A 10 14.98 -47.44 47.45
CA SER A 10 16.25 -46.73 47.58
C SER A 10 16.27 -45.63 46.54
N GLY A 11 16.21 -44.38 47.02
CA GLY A 11 16.23 -43.20 46.18
C GLY A 11 17.54 -43.03 45.41
N GLY A 12 17.44 -42.42 44.23
CA GLY A 12 18.59 -42.02 43.43
C GLY A 12 18.33 -42.08 41.92
N ASN A 13 17.94 -40.94 41.35
CA ASN A 13 18.06 -40.55 39.94
C ASN A 13 17.74 -41.59 38.84
N GLY A 14 16.57 -41.42 38.23
CA GLY A 14 16.49 -41.32 36.76
C GLY A 14 16.51 -42.60 35.92
N VAL A 15 16.35 -43.79 36.49
CA VAL A 15 16.06 -44.98 35.69
C VAL A 15 14.54 -45.10 35.54
N VAL A 16 13.99 -44.32 34.60
CA VAL A 16 12.65 -44.57 34.04
C VAL A 16 12.67 -45.94 33.37
N ASP A 17 12.22 -46.93 34.14
CA ASP A 17 11.59 -48.17 33.72
C ASP A 17 11.91 -48.66 32.29
N SER A 18 13.19 -49.01 32.06
CA SER A 18 13.58 -49.74 30.85
C SER A 18 13.07 -51.19 30.84
N SER A 19 12.37 -51.63 31.90
CA SER A 19 11.95 -53.02 32.10
C SER A 19 10.66 -53.40 31.36
N ILE A 20 9.83 -52.41 30.98
CA ILE A 20 8.57 -52.63 30.24
C ILE A 20 8.79 -52.62 28.71
N ARG A 21 10.00 -52.32 28.22
CA ARG A 21 10.27 -52.24 26.78
C ARG A 21 10.76 -53.58 26.24
N VAL A 22 9.88 -54.31 25.54
CA VAL A 22 10.27 -55.51 24.79
C VAL A 22 11.04 -55.09 23.52
N GLY A 23 12.36 -55.34 23.49
CA GLY A 23 13.22 -55.17 22.31
C GLY A 23 14.59 -54.52 22.57
N THR A 24 15.53 -54.63 21.62
CA THR A 24 16.88 -54.08 21.71
C THR A 24 16.92 -52.60 21.31
N VAL A 25 17.47 -51.73 22.17
CA VAL A 25 17.70 -50.31 21.83
C VAL A 25 18.88 -50.20 20.87
N ARG A 26 18.64 -49.65 19.68
CA ARG A 26 19.71 -49.40 18.68
C ARG A 26 20.36 -48.04 18.97
N SER A 27 21.68 -47.94 18.79
CA SER A 27 22.43 -46.69 18.96
C SER A 27 21.89 -45.54 18.08
N THR A 28 21.37 -45.87 16.91
CA THR A 28 20.74 -44.92 15.97
C THR A 28 19.46 -44.27 16.52
N MET A 29 18.82 -44.84 17.54
CA MET A 29 17.64 -44.24 18.17
C MET A 29 17.96 -42.97 18.96
N ASN A 30 19.21 -42.77 19.36
CA ASN A 30 19.67 -41.59 20.10
C ASN A 30 20.14 -40.46 19.17
N VAL A 31 20.34 -40.75 17.89
CA VAL A 31 20.85 -39.77 16.90
C VAL A 31 19.74 -39.39 15.92
N ASN A 32 18.88 -40.33 15.54
CA ASN A 32 17.85 -40.08 14.55
C ASN A 32 16.60 -39.46 15.20
N PRO A 33 16.24 -38.20 14.87
CA PRO A 33 15.08 -37.53 15.46
C PRO A 33 13.76 -38.21 15.11
N LEU A 34 13.68 -39.00 14.05
CA LEU A 34 12.46 -39.73 13.69
C LEU A 34 12.21 -40.94 14.60
N LEU A 35 13.26 -41.49 15.21
CA LEU A 35 13.18 -42.71 16.04
C LEU A 35 13.11 -42.39 17.53
N ALA A 36 13.54 -41.20 17.95
CA ALA A 36 13.48 -40.78 19.34
C ALA A 36 12.04 -40.45 19.75
N LYS A 37 11.57 -41.16 20.77
CA LYS A 37 10.28 -40.91 21.42
C LYS A 37 10.47 -39.89 22.53
N ALA A 38 9.59 -38.91 22.60
CA ALA A 38 9.52 -38.00 23.75
C ALA A 38 8.89 -38.72 24.94
N GLU A 39 9.39 -38.43 26.14
CA GLU A 39 8.73 -38.84 27.37
C GLU A 39 7.44 -38.03 27.56
N LEU A 40 6.41 -38.64 28.16
CA LEU A 40 5.13 -37.98 28.34
C LEU A 40 5.30 -36.72 29.19
N GLY A 41 4.84 -35.58 28.69
CA GLY A 41 4.96 -34.28 29.38
C GLY A 41 6.33 -33.60 29.24
N GLN A 42 7.29 -34.19 28.52
CA GLN A 42 8.58 -33.57 28.20
C GLN A 42 8.64 -33.16 26.73
N VAL A 43 9.36 -32.07 26.45
CA VAL A 43 9.66 -31.69 25.06
C VAL A 43 10.59 -32.74 24.46
N LYS A 44 10.41 -33.00 23.16
CA LYS A 44 11.29 -33.92 22.42
C LYS A 44 12.74 -33.44 22.53
N LYS A 45 13.64 -34.34 22.95
CA LYS A 45 15.07 -34.05 23.07
C LYS A 45 15.63 -33.55 21.74
N ILE A 46 16.39 -32.47 21.80
CA ILE A 46 17.14 -31.92 20.67
C ILE A 46 18.28 -32.90 20.36
N LEU A 47 18.26 -33.49 19.17
CA LEU A 47 19.29 -34.45 18.73
C LEU A 47 20.23 -33.87 17.67
N PHE A 48 20.02 -32.61 17.29
CA PHE A 48 20.97 -31.86 16.48
C PHE A 48 22.00 -31.19 17.39
N ASN A 49 23.18 -30.88 16.85
CA ASN A 49 24.18 -30.12 17.59
C ASN A 49 23.60 -28.75 17.94
N GLU A 50 23.28 -28.56 19.21
CA GLU A 50 22.83 -27.29 19.73
C GLU A 50 24.03 -26.34 19.78
N PRO A 51 23.87 -25.08 19.34
CA PRO A 51 24.90 -24.07 19.59
C PRO A 51 25.09 -23.87 21.10
N PRO A 52 26.21 -23.27 21.54
CA PRO A 52 26.48 -23.05 22.96
C PRO A 52 25.33 -22.31 23.65
N SER A 53 25.15 -22.51 24.95
CA SER A 53 24.08 -21.86 25.73
C SER A 53 24.11 -20.32 25.70
N GLU A 54 25.23 -19.73 25.30
CA GLU A 54 25.40 -18.28 25.12
C GLU A 54 24.87 -17.78 23.76
N HIS A 55 24.54 -18.67 22.83
CA HIS A 55 24.03 -18.32 21.52
C HIS A 55 22.58 -17.83 21.61
N VAL A 56 22.37 -16.56 21.27
CA VAL A 56 21.02 -16.01 21.15
C VAL A 56 20.49 -16.27 19.75
N PHE A 57 19.42 -17.07 19.66
CA PHE A 57 18.72 -17.29 18.41
C PHE A 57 17.93 -16.04 17.99
N GLY A 58 17.95 -15.73 16.70
CA GLY A 58 17.24 -14.60 16.11
C GLY A 58 18.16 -13.54 15.52
N TYR A 59 17.57 -12.53 14.90
CA TYR A 59 18.29 -11.37 14.41
C TYR A 59 18.35 -10.31 15.51
N GLN A 60 19.57 -10.00 15.99
CA GLN A 60 19.79 -8.85 16.85
C GLN A 60 20.13 -7.65 15.95
N PRO A 61 19.21 -6.68 15.76
CA PRO A 61 19.53 -5.48 15.00
C PRO A 61 20.70 -4.78 15.69
N THR A 62 21.69 -4.39 14.90
CA THR A 62 22.78 -3.54 15.39
C THR A 62 22.16 -2.23 15.87
N PRO A 63 22.41 -1.79 17.12
CA PRO A 63 21.90 -0.51 17.58
C PRO A 63 22.45 0.59 16.68
N ASP A 64 21.57 1.48 16.24
CA ASP A 64 21.97 2.62 15.42
C ASP A 64 23.00 3.46 16.19
N PRO A 65 24.11 3.88 15.55
CA PRO A 65 25.14 4.68 16.21
C PRO A 65 24.66 6.10 16.53
N GLU A 66 23.56 6.53 15.90
CA GLU A 66 22.94 7.83 16.08
C GLU A 66 21.67 7.68 16.91
N GLY A 67 21.53 8.49 17.97
CA GLY A 67 20.31 8.53 18.76
C GLY A 67 19.24 9.41 18.11
N ALA A 68 17.99 9.21 18.53
CA ALA A 68 16.87 10.01 18.04
C ALA A 68 17.05 11.51 18.33
N ARG A 69 17.81 11.87 19.37
CA ARG A 69 18.11 13.26 19.73
C ARG A 69 18.97 13.92 18.66
N GLU A 70 20.01 13.25 18.20
CA GLU A 70 20.96 13.75 17.21
C GLU A 70 20.25 13.95 15.87
N ILE A 71 19.36 13.00 15.50
CA ILE A 71 18.61 13.04 14.24
C ILE A 71 17.55 14.16 14.24
N THR A 72 16.87 14.38 15.38
CA THR A 72 15.79 15.38 15.46
C THR A 72 16.31 16.82 15.55
N MET A 73 17.50 17.03 16.10
CA MET A 73 18.07 18.37 16.30
C MET A 73 18.84 18.89 15.08
N ILE A 74 19.19 18.03 14.13
CA ILE A 74 19.98 18.41 12.95
C ILE A 74 19.06 18.46 11.73
N TRP A 75 18.63 19.66 11.36
CA TRP A 75 18.06 19.91 10.03
C TRP A 75 19.19 19.89 9.01
N LYS A 76 19.48 18.71 8.46
CA LYS A 76 20.44 18.57 7.38
C LYS A 76 19.75 18.89 6.06
N GLU A 77 20.16 19.99 5.44
CA GLU A 77 19.71 20.32 4.10
C GLU A 77 20.17 19.21 3.12
N HIS A 78 19.26 18.83 2.22
CA HIS A 78 19.59 17.86 1.18
C HIS A 78 20.68 18.44 0.29
N THR A 79 21.91 17.97 0.48
CA THR A 79 23.03 18.30 -0.39
C THR A 79 22.91 17.41 -1.62
N PRO A 80 22.57 17.96 -2.81
CA PRO A 80 22.61 17.15 -4.02
C PRO A 80 24.03 16.64 -4.21
N ASP A 81 24.18 15.36 -4.56
CA ASP A 81 25.48 14.76 -4.81
C ASP A 81 26.28 15.63 -5.78
N LYS A 82 27.38 16.21 -5.29
CA LYS A 82 28.27 17.06 -6.09
C LYS A 82 28.95 16.18 -7.13
N GLY A 83 28.40 16.16 -8.35
CA GLY A 83 29.12 15.66 -9.52
C GLY A 83 29.32 14.14 -9.61
N TYR A 84 28.82 13.33 -8.67
CA TYR A 84 28.59 11.92 -8.97
C TYR A 84 27.34 11.84 -9.84
N ALA A 85 27.52 12.09 -11.13
CA ALA A 85 26.72 11.36 -12.11
C ALA A 85 26.88 9.89 -11.69
N ARG A 86 25.87 9.34 -10.99
CA ARG A 86 25.81 7.90 -10.73
C ARG A 86 26.22 7.24 -12.04
N PRO A 87 27.19 6.30 -12.03
CA PRO A 87 27.72 5.72 -13.26
C PRO A 87 26.51 5.37 -14.12
N ALA A 88 26.41 6.05 -15.27
CA ALA A 88 25.14 6.23 -15.96
C ALA A 88 24.45 4.87 -16.05
N SER A 89 23.37 4.71 -15.26
CA SER A 89 22.82 3.39 -15.01
C SER A 89 22.45 2.77 -16.35
N LEU A 90 22.73 1.48 -16.53
CA LEU A 90 22.42 0.81 -17.78
C LEU A 90 20.91 0.87 -18.06
N ASP A 91 20.56 1.28 -19.27
CA ASP A 91 19.18 1.35 -19.74
C ASP A 91 18.77 -0.01 -20.30
N PHE A 92 18.45 -0.94 -19.39
CA PHE A 92 18.05 -2.29 -19.78
C PHE A 92 16.80 -2.30 -20.67
N THR A 93 15.91 -1.32 -20.55
CA THR A 93 14.72 -1.19 -21.38
C THR A 93 15.08 -0.96 -22.84
N LYS A 94 15.98 -0.01 -23.12
CA LYS A 94 16.48 0.22 -24.49
C LYS A 94 17.29 -0.95 -25.00
N MET A 95 18.14 -1.54 -24.17
CA MET A 95 18.96 -2.69 -24.56
C MET A 95 18.10 -3.90 -24.92
N ASN A 96 17.05 -4.18 -24.16
CA ASN A 96 16.09 -5.26 -24.46
C ASN A 96 15.31 -4.96 -25.75
N LYS A 97 14.90 -3.70 -25.97
CA LYS A 97 14.24 -3.31 -27.22
C LYS A 97 15.16 -3.52 -28.43
N LEU A 98 16.42 -3.14 -28.33
CA LEU A 98 17.43 -3.38 -29.37
C LEU A 98 17.64 -4.88 -29.60
N ALA A 99 17.72 -5.68 -28.53
CA ALA A 99 17.85 -7.13 -28.62
C ALA A 99 16.69 -7.77 -29.39
N THR A 100 15.46 -7.32 -29.12
CA THR A 100 14.27 -7.77 -29.86
C THR A 100 14.31 -7.32 -31.33
N MET A 101 14.78 -6.10 -31.60
CA MET A 101 14.92 -5.59 -32.98
C MET A 101 15.99 -6.34 -33.77
N SER A 102 17.05 -6.83 -33.13
CA SER A 102 18.07 -7.69 -33.74
C SER A 102 17.68 -9.17 -33.79
N GLY A 103 16.44 -9.52 -33.41
CA GLY A 103 15.91 -10.88 -33.53
C GLY A 103 16.28 -11.84 -32.39
N LEU A 104 16.84 -11.35 -31.28
CA LEU A 104 17.10 -12.20 -30.12
C LEU A 104 15.79 -12.52 -29.41
N THR A 105 15.41 -13.79 -29.45
CA THR A 105 14.19 -14.31 -28.81
C THR A 105 14.51 -15.16 -27.57
N THR A 106 15.78 -15.53 -27.36
CA THR A 106 16.21 -16.43 -26.29
C THR A 106 16.90 -15.69 -25.14
N ALA A 107 16.49 -15.98 -23.90
CA ALA A 107 17.03 -15.33 -22.69
C ALA A 107 18.54 -15.56 -22.46
N LYS A 108 19.11 -16.64 -22.99
CA LYS A 108 20.53 -16.99 -22.85
C LYS A 108 21.47 -16.07 -23.65
N GLU A 109 20.97 -15.46 -24.72
CA GLU A 109 21.75 -14.63 -25.64
C GLU A 109 21.75 -13.15 -25.20
N LEU A 110 20.76 -12.76 -24.39
CA LEU A 110 20.60 -11.40 -23.84
C LEU A 110 21.82 -10.89 -23.06
N PRO A 111 22.50 -11.68 -22.20
CA PRO A 111 23.71 -11.23 -21.52
C PRO A 111 24.86 -10.86 -22.48
N GLN A 112 25.09 -11.66 -23.52
CA GLN A 112 26.11 -11.38 -24.56
C GLN A 112 25.73 -10.17 -25.42
N PHE A 113 24.44 -9.98 -25.69
CA PHE A 113 23.97 -8.79 -26.38
C PHE A 113 24.14 -7.53 -25.51
N ARG A 114 23.88 -7.64 -24.20
CA ARG A 114 24.03 -6.54 -23.25
C ARG A 114 25.48 -6.13 -23.03
N SER A 115 26.44 -7.06 -23.12
CA SER A 115 27.86 -6.72 -23.01
C SER A 115 28.40 -6.03 -24.27
N SER A 116 27.86 -6.34 -25.45
CA SER A 116 28.26 -5.73 -26.72
C SER A 116 27.55 -4.40 -27.03
N HIS A 117 26.29 -4.25 -26.59
CA HIS A 117 25.45 -3.09 -26.87
C HIS A 117 25.05 -2.34 -25.59
N LEU A 118 26.05 -1.74 -24.93
CA LEU A 118 25.86 -0.97 -23.71
C LEU A 118 25.13 0.35 -24.02
N VAL A 119 23.94 0.52 -23.46
CA VAL A 119 23.19 1.78 -23.52
C VAL A 119 23.02 2.31 -22.12
N THR A 120 23.42 3.55 -21.89
CA THR A 120 23.30 4.22 -20.59
C THR A 120 22.09 5.14 -20.56
N VAL A 121 21.44 5.23 -19.41
CA VAL A 121 20.40 6.24 -19.17
C VAL A 121 21.09 7.61 -19.18
N LYS A 122 20.54 8.55 -19.95
CA LYS A 122 20.97 9.95 -19.87
C LYS A 122 20.59 10.44 -18.48
N THR A 123 21.57 10.61 -17.61
CA THR A 123 21.39 11.31 -16.35
C THR A 123 20.76 12.67 -16.68
N GLY A 124 19.71 13.05 -15.93
CA GLY A 124 19.02 14.31 -16.16
C GLY A 124 20.00 15.49 -16.17
N PRO A 125 19.61 16.63 -16.76
CA PRO A 125 20.46 17.82 -16.76
C PRO A 125 20.90 18.11 -15.32
N PRO A 126 22.14 18.59 -15.11
CA PRO A 126 22.62 18.93 -13.78
C PRO A 126 21.58 19.82 -13.11
N VAL A 127 21.26 19.53 -11.85
CA VAL A 127 20.32 20.32 -11.05
C VAL A 127 20.71 21.78 -11.25
N LYS A 128 19.77 22.58 -11.77
CA LYS A 128 20.03 24.01 -11.97
C LYS A 128 20.48 24.56 -10.61
N PRO A 129 21.57 25.33 -10.56
CA PRO A 129 22.00 25.92 -9.29
C PRO A 129 20.81 26.70 -8.72
N SER A 130 20.58 26.55 -7.41
CA SER A 130 19.58 27.37 -6.73
C SER A 130 19.84 28.83 -7.09
N PRO A 131 18.81 29.60 -7.47
CA PRO A 131 18.98 30.99 -7.83
C PRO A 131 19.66 31.71 -6.66
N ALA A 132 20.75 32.44 -6.96
CA ALA A 132 21.50 33.18 -5.95
C ALA A 132 20.55 34.15 -5.24
N LEU A 133 20.39 33.97 -3.94
CA LEU A 133 19.53 34.79 -3.13
C LEU A 133 20.22 36.14 -2.87
N PRO A 134 19.47 37.25 -2.74
CA PRO A 134 20.07 38.55 -2.40
C PRO A 134 20.87 38.51 -1.08
N SER A 135 20.47 37.70 -0.11
CA SER A 135 21.20 37.48 1.14
C SER A 135 22.56 36.82 0.98
N ASP A 136 22.77 36.08 -0.11
CA ASP A 136 24.05 35.42 -0.37
C ASP A 136 25.14 36.44 -0.74
N LYS A 137 24.74 37.62 -1.25
CA LYS A 137 25.65 38.71 -1.63
C LYS A 137 25.86 39.74 -0.52
N ASP A 138 24.81 40.03 0.24
CA ASP A 138 24.87 40.96 1.37
C ASP A 138 24.31 40.27 2.63
N PRO A 139 25.17 39.92 3.62
CA PRO A 139 24.73 39.32 4.87
C PRO A 139 23.79 40.20 5.70
N LYS A 140 23.73 41.51 5.43
CA LYS A 140 22.80 42.45 6.07
C LYS A 140 21.48 42.59 5.31
N PHE A 141 21.31 41.87 4.20
CA PHE A 141 20.06 41.87 3.46
C PHE A 141 18.97 41.20 4.31
N THR A 142 18.08 42.00 4.86
CA THR A 142 16.94 41.53 5.63
C THR A 142 15.77 41.25 4.69
N TYR A 143 15.23 40.03 4.75
CA TYR A 143 14.00 39.70 4.05
C TYR A 143 12.78 40.31 4.75
N GLY A 144 11.84 40.78 3.93
CA GLY A 144 10.61 41.41 4.40
C GLY A 144 10.68 42.94 4.35
N LEU A 145 9.52 43.56 4.37
CA LEU A 145 9.38 45.01 4.51
C LEU A 145 9.16 45.30 6.00
N PRO A 146 9.85 46.29 6.59
CA PRO A 146 9.51 46.73 7.94
C PRO A 146 8.05 47.22 7.93
N ALA A 147 7.25 46.79 8.90
CA ALA A 147 5.83 47.18 9.01
C ALA A 147 5.63 48.71 9.04
N SER A 148 6.68 49.46 9.43
CA SER A 148 6.68 50.91 9.49
C SER A 148 6.77 51.61 8.13
N TYR A 149 7.31 50.97 7.08
CA TYR A 149 7.50 51.59 5.77
C TYR A 149 6.89 50.73 4.66
N ARG A 150 5.69 51.13 4.22
CA ARG A 150 5.07 50.60 3.02
C ARG A 150 5.40 51.51 1.84
N SER A 151 5.86 50.93 0.75
CA SER A 151 6.00 51.66 -0.53
C SER A 151 4.64 52.17 -1.00
N ALA A 152 4.62 53.27 -1.74
CA ALA A 152 3.41 53.85 -2.32
C ALA A 152 2.64 52.84 -3.21
N GLU A 153 3.34 51.90 -3.85
CA GLU A 153 2.72 50.83 -4.66
C GLU A 153 1.90 49.88 -3.79
N VAL A 154 2.47 49.41 -2.67
CA VAL A 154 1.76 48.56 -1.69
C VAL A 154 0.58 49.29 -1.05
N GLN A 155 0.69 50.60 -0.81
CA GLN A 155 -0.44 51.40 -0.32
C GLN A 155 -1.56 51.59 -1.36
N ARG A 156 -1.22 51.71 -2.65
CA ARG A 156 -2.20 51.75 -3.74
C ARG A 156 -2.95 50.44 -3.88
N GLU A 157 -2.26 49.31 -3.74
CA GLU A 157 -2.85 47.98 -3.91
C GLU A 157 -3.64 47.52 -2.67
N LYS A 158 -3.05 47.68 -1.48
CA LYS A 158 -3.59 47.12 -0.22
C LYS A 158 -4.20 48.15 0.72
N GLY A 159 -4.25 49.42 0.29
CA GLY A 159 -4.77 50.53 1.07
C GLY A 159 -3.76 51.16 2.03
N PRO A 160 -4.09 52.35 2.57
CA PRO A 160 -3.18 53.17 3.37
C PRO A 160 -2.93 52.62 4.78
N VAL A 161 -3.80 51.76 5.30
CA VAL A 161 -3.75 51.23 6.68
C VAL A 161 -3.47 49.73 6.62
N GLU A 162 -2.53 49.22 7.43
CA GLU A 162 -2.41 47.78 7.61
C GLU A 162 -3.76 47.25 8.09
N PRO A 163 -4.31 46.17 7.52
CA PRO A 163 -5.52 45.58 8.05
C PRO A 163 -5.30 45.30 9.54
N PRO A 164 -5.98 46.03 10.45
CA PRO A 164 -5.74 45.89 11.88
C PRO A 164 -5.84 44.41 12.25
N VAL A 165 -4.90 43.91 13.05
CA VAL A 165 -4.94 42.51 13.55
C VAL A 165 -6.31 42.20 14.17
N LYS A 166 -6.96 43.22 14.75
CA LYS A 166 -8.35 43.20 15.20
C LYS A 166 -9.33 42.62 14.15
N HIS A 167 -9.26 43.05 12.89
CA HIS A 167 -10.15 42.57 11.82
C HIS A 167 -9.85 41.12 11.40
N LEU A 168 -8.60 40.68 11.54
CA LEU A 168 -8.24 39.27 11.34
C LEU A 168 -8.85 38.39 12.45
N VAL A 169 -8.72 38.81 13.71
CA VAL A 169 -9.26 38.09 14.87
C VAL A 169 -10.79 38.08 14.87
N GLN A 170 -11.41 39.16 14.38
CA GLN A 170 -12.86 39.29 14.29
C GLN A 170 -13.48 38.64 13.03
N GLY A 171 -12.68 38.04 12.15
CA GLY A 171 -13.19 37.36 10.95
C GLY A 171 -13.74 38.30 9.88
N ALA A 172 -13.37 39.60 9.89
CA ALA A 172 -13.90 40.58 8.93
C ALA A 172 -13.57 40.24 7.46
N TYR A 173 -12.53 39.44 7.21
CA TYR A 173 -12.11 38.99 5.88
C TYR A 173 -12.69 37.63 5.47
N GLN A 174 -13.53 37.02 6.30
CA GLN A 174 -14.07 35.69 6.04
C GLN A 174 -14.93 35.69 4.77
N GLU A 175 -15.81 36.68 4.60
CA GLU A 175 -16.68 36.80 3.44
C GLU A 175 -15.89 37.02 2.13
N ASP A 176 -14.90 37.90 2.15
CA ASP A 176 -14.02 38.16 1.00
C ASP A 176 -13.22 36.91 0.60
N TRP A 177 -12.78 36.13 1.58
CA TRP A 177 -12.08 34.86 1.36
C TRP A 177 -13.01 33.80 0.76
N ILE A 178 -14.24 33.68 1.28
CA ILE A 178 -15.27 32.79 0.74
C ILE A 178 -15.59 33.17 -0.70
N ALA A 179 -15.85 34.45 -0.98
CA ALA A 179 -16.13 34.98 -2.31
C ALA A 179 -14.95 34.72 -3.28
N SER A 180 -13.71 34.98 -2.83
CA SER A 180 -12.51 34.70 -3.61
C SER A 180 -12.33 33.20 -3.91
N ASN A 181 -12.65 32.32 -2.97
CA ASN A 181 -12.60 30.88 -3.18
C ASN A 181 -13.73 30.37 -4.08
N MET A 182 -14.93 30.94 -3.99
CA MET A 182 -16.02 30.64 -4.92
C MET A 182 -15.64 31.07 -6.34
N ASN A 183 -15.06 32.27 -6.50
CA ASN A 183 -14.54 32.75 -7.77
C ASN A 183 -13.37 31.93 -8.31
N LYS A 184 -12.51 31.35 -7.45
CA LYS A 184 -11.46 30.41 -7.85
C LYS A 184 -12.01 29.04 -8.24
N LYS A 185 -13.05 28.57 -7.55
CA LYS A 185 -13.72 27.30 -7.87
C LYS A 185 -14.48 27.35 -9.19
N GLY A 186 -15.08 28.48 -9.55
CA GLY A 186 -15.81 28.69 -10.81
C GLY A 186 -15.05 28.28 -12.09
N PRO A 187 -13.78 28.67 -12.29
CA PRO A 187 -12.96 28.22 -13.42
C PRO A 187 -12.21 26.91 -13.18
N ILE A 188 -12.05 26.43 -11.93
CA ILE A 188 -11.39 25.14 -11.63
C ILE A 188 -12.33 23.96 -11.94
N THR A 189 -13.64 24.09 -11.78
CA THR A 189 -14.60 23.09 -12.27
C THR A 189 -14.66 23.05 -13.79
N ALA A 190 -14.53 24.20 -14.47
CA ALA A 190 -14.45 24.27 -15.94
C ALA A 190 -13.10 23.77 -16.50
N ARG A 191 -12.04 23.77 -15.69
CA ARG A 191 -10.72 23.17 -16.00
C ARG A 191 -10.48 21.85 -15.27
N THR A 192 -11.54 21.14 -14.91
CA THR A 192 -11.39 19.70 -14.65
C THR A 192 -10.83 19.12 -15.93
N VAL A 193 -9.64 18.53 -15.84
CA VAL A 193 -9.08 17.70 -16.89
C VAL A 193 -10.21 16.78 -17.34
N ALA A 194 -10.71 16.97 -18.57
CA ALA A 194 -11.81 16.17 -19.08
C ALA A 194 -11.46 14.72 -18.78
N TYR A 195 -12.33 14.03 -18.04
CA TYR A 195 -12.09 12.65 -17.65
C TYR A 195 -11.77 11.86 -18.93
N VAL A 196 -10.50 11.50 -19.10
CA VAL A 196 -10.07 10.68 -20.24
C VAL A 196 -10.35 9.24 -19.79
N PRO A 197 -11.39 8.58 -20.33
CA PRO A 197 -11.64 7.19 -19.96
C PRO A 197 -10.38 6.36 -20.29
N PRO A 198 -9.99 5.41 -19.42
CA PRO A 198 -8.82 4.61 -19.66
C PRO A 198 -8.97 3.85 -20.98
N VAL A 199 -8.03 4.06 -21.90
CA VAL A 199 -8.00 3.33 -23.18
C VAL A 199 -7.70 1.86 -22.87
N PRO A 200 -8.58 0.91 -23.23
CA PRO A 200 -8.35 -0.50 -22.95
C PRO A 200 -7.08 -0.97 -23.67
N THR A 201 -6.25 -1.75 -22.97
CA THR A 201 -5.02 -2.29 -23.55
C THR A 201 -5.34 -3.27 -24.68
N ARG A 202 -4.41 -3.47 -25.64
CA ARG A 202 -4.58 -4.46 -26.71
C ARG A 202 -4.85 -5.88 -26.18
N ALA A 203 -4.29 -6.19 -25.01
CA ALA A 203 -4.55 -7.43 -24.30
C ALA A 203 -6.01 -7.51 -23.78
N ALA A 204 -6.52 -6.44 -23.15
CA ALA A 204 -7.91 -6.39 -22.68
C ALA A 204 -8.91 -6.52 -23.83
N ILE A 205 -8.65 -5.85 -24.96
CA ILE A 205 -9.47 -5.97 -26.18
C ILE A 205 -9.40 -7.41 -26.71
N GLY A 206 -8.21 -8.01 -26.79
CA GLY A 206 -8.03 -9.40 -27.25
C GLY A 206 -8.75 -10.42 -26.36
N HIS A 207 -8.73 -10.23 -25.04
CA HIS A 207 -9.46 -11.08 -24.10
C HIS A 207 -10.98 -10.90 -24.21
N ALA A 208 -11.47 -9.66 -24.36
CA ALA A 208 -12.89 -9.39 -24.55
C ALA A 208 -13.42 -10.01 -25.84
N ILE A 209 -12.69 -9.85 -26.96
CA ILE A 209 -13.03 -10.46 -28.25
C ILE A 209 -12.99 -11.99 -28.15
N GLY A 210 -11.95 -12.57 -27.55
CA GLY A 210 -11.83 -14.02 -27.39
C GLY A 210 -12.91 -14.60 -26.49
N ALA A 211 -13.35 -13.88 -25.46
CA ALA A 211 -14.47 -14.27 -24.62
C ALA A 211 -15.78 -14.23 -25.42
N GLN A 212 -16.06 -13.14 -26.14
CA GLN A 212 -17.25 -13.02 -26.99
C GLN A 212 -17.31 -14.11 -28.06
N GLN A 213 -16.19 -14.42 -28.72
CA GLN A 213 -16.11 -15.52 -29.68
C GLN A 213 -16.42 -16.88 -29.04
N LYS A 214 -15.92 -17.14 -27.82
CA LYS A 214 -16.25 -18.37 -27.08
C LYS A 214 -17.72 -18.43 -26.66
N TYR A 215 -18.32 -17.31 -26.30
CA TYR A 215 -19.75 -17.25 -25.99
C TYR A 215 -20.60 -17.53 -27.24
N LEU A 216 -20.26 -16.93 -28.38
CA LEU A 216 -20.96 -17.15 -29.65
C LEU A 216 -20.76 -18.57 -30.22
N GLN A 217 -19.58 -19.16 -30.02
CA GLN A 217 -19.30 -20.54 -30.45
C GLN A 217 -19.95 -21.60 -29.55
N ARG A 218 -20.48 -21.22 -28.37
CA ARG A 218 -21.10 -22.16 -27.43
C ARG A 218 -22.43 -22.75 -27.93
N GLU A 219 -22.98 -22.23 -29.03
CA GLU A 219 -24.24 -22.74 -29.61
C GLU A 219 -24.08 -23.95 -30.55
N VAL A 220 -22.86 -24.37 -30.87
CA VAL A 220 -22.68 -25.63 -31.58
C VAL A 220 -22.64 -26.74 -30.54
N ALA A 221 -23.62 -27.64 -30.61
CA ALA A 221 -23.83 -28.86 -29.81
C ALA A 221 -22.55 -29.69 -29.54
N GLY A 222 -21.64 -29.13 -28.73
CA GLY A 222 -20.40 -29.73 -28.33
C GLY A 222 -20.69 -30.72 -27.23
N GLU A 223 -20.15 -31.92 -27.38
CA GLU A 223 -20.13 -32.94 -26.34
C GLU A 223 -19.77 -32.30 -24.99
N GLU A 224 -20.63 -32.50 -23.99
CA GLU A 224 -20.36 -32.06 -22.63
C GLU A 224 -18.95 -32.50 -22.23
N TRP A 225 -18.21 -31.61 -21.57
CA TRP A 225 -16.82 -31.89 -21.21
C TRP A 225 -16.72 -33.22 -20.47
N LYS A 226 -16.16 -34.23 -21.14
CA LYS A 226 -15.91 -35.55 -20.59
C LYS A 226 -14.40 -35.74 -20.51
N MET A 227 -13.90 -36.10 -19.34
CA MET A 227 -12.47 -36.43 -19.22
C MET A 227 -12.13 -37.61 -20.15
N LYS A 228 -10.94 -37.59 -20.75
CA LYS A 228 -10.45 -38.65 -21.68
C LYS A 228 -10.59 -40.07 -21.12
N LYS A 229 -10.49 -40.23 -19.80
CA LYS A 229 -10.65 -41.54 -19.13
C LYS A 229 -12.08 -42.07 -19.11
N PHE A 230 -13.06 -41.22 -19.42
CA PHE A 230 -14.48 -41.55 -19.36
C PHE A 230 -15.16 -41.53 -20.72
N THR A 231 -14.50 -41.20 -21.83
CA THR A 231 -15.10 -41.24 -23.19
C THR A 231 -15.74 -42.59 -23.49
N THR A 232 -15.06 -43.69 -23.17
CA THR A 232 -15.53 -45.07 -23.44
C THR A 232 -16.58 -45.59 -22.44
N VAL A 233 -16.78 -44.93 -21.29
CA VAL A 233 -17.73 -45.41 -20.28
C VAL A 233 -19.13 -44.89 -20.63
N PRO A 234 -20.10 -45.76 -20.97
CA PRO A 234 -21.47 -45.33 -21.21
C PRO A 234 -22.07 -44.80 -19.91
N SER A 235 -22.77 -43.67 -19.98
CA SER A 235 -23.52 -43.17 -18.82
C SER A 235 -24.59 -44.20 -18.46
N ARG A 236 -24.60 -44.67 -17.21
CA ARG A 236 -25.65 -45.55 -16.68
C ARG A 236 -26.91 -44.79 -16.27
N VAL A 237 -26.86 -43.46 -16.26
CA VAL A 237 -27.99 -42.60 -15.95
C VAL A 237 -28.62 -42.18 -17.27
N THR A 238 -29.57 -42.99 -17.76
CA THR A 238 -30.49 -42.55 -18.81
C THR A 238 -31.51 -41.62 -18.16
N ALA A 239 -31.32 -40.32 -18.34
CA ALA A 239 -32.19 -39.25 -17.86
C ALA A 239 -32.19 -39.03 -16.33
N PHE A 240 -31.32 -38.13 -15.87
CA PHE A 240 -31.75 -37.20 -14.83
C PHE A 240 -31.97 -35.85 -15.52
N MET A 241 -33.25 -35.59 -15.83
CA MET A 241 -33.81 -34.29 -16.22
C MET A 241 -33.24 -33.65 -17.49
N SER A 242 -33.82 -34.02 -18.64
CA SER A 242 -33.91 -33.11 -19.78
C SER A 242 -35.36 -32.67 -19.96
N LYS A 243 -35.55 -31.36 -20.17
CA LYS A 243 -36.75 -30.65 -20.64
C LYS A 243 -37.69 -30.10 -19.57
N THR A 244 -37.30 -28.97 -18.99
CA THR A 244 -38.23 -27.84 -18.91
C THR A 244 -38.05 -27.02 -20.19
N SER A 245 -38.54 -27.54 -21.31
CA SER A 245 -38.90 -26.70 -22.46
C SER A 245 -40.25 -26.05 -22.11
N GLY A 246 -40.20 -25.11 -21.16
CA GLY A 246 -41.26 -24.15 -20.93
C GLY A 246 -40.81 -22.87 -21.59
N ASN A 247 -41.55 -22.42 -22.60
CA ASN A 247 -41.63 -20.99 -22.90
C ASN A 247 -41.94 -20.27 -21.59
N VAL A 248 -40.92 -19.68 -20.99
CA VAL A 248 -41.13 -18.56 -20.07
C VAL A 248 -40.78 -17.35 -20.91
N GLU A 249 -41.83 -16.82 -21.53
CA GLU A 249 -41.88 -15.44 -22.01
C GLU A 249 -41.51 -14.58 -20.79
N PHE A 250 -40.27 -14.08 -20.79
CA PHE A 250 -39.79 -13.17 -19.77
C PHE A 250 -40.21 -11.79 -20.24
N ASP A 251 -41.36 -11.32 -19.74
CA ASP A 251 -41.78 -9.95 -19.90
C ASP A 251 -40.68 -9.03 -19.35
N ASP A 252 -40.09 -8.24 -20.24
CA ASP A 252 -39.15 -7.17 -19.97
C ASP A 252 -39.88 -5.98 -19.29
N GLU A 253 -40.43 -6.16 -18.09
CA GLU A 253 -40.83 -5.02 -17.25
C GLU A 253 -40.51 -5.27 -15.77
N HIS A 254 -39.99 -4.23 -15.13
CA HIS A 254 -39.57 -4.14 -13.72
C HIS A 254 -38.17 -4.67 -13.35
N TYR A 255 -37.13 -3.99 -13.84
CA TYR A 255 -35.97 -3.69 -13.00
C TYR A 255 -36.06 -2.26 -12.49
N VAL A 256 -36.70 -2.09 -11.33
CA VAL A 256 -36.59 -0.86 -10.55
C VAL A 256 -35.15 -0.79 -10.04
N ARG A 257 -34.39 0.19 -10.53
CA ARG A 257 -33.10 0.57 -9.93
C ARG A 257 -33.34 0.91 -8.46
N VAL A 258 -32.83 0.07 -7.57
CA VAL A 258 -32.62 0.45 -6.19
C VAL A 258 -31.37 1.31 -6.19
N ASP A 259 -31.55 2.63 -6.27
CA ASP A 259 -30.47 3.56 -6.03
C ASP A 259 -30.11 3.47 -4.54
N ASP A 260 -28.91 2.97 -4.25
CA ASP A 260 -28.29 2.98 -2.93
C ASP A 260 -27.99 4.43 -2.52
N ASN A 261 -29.01 5.13 -2.04
CA ASN A 261 -28.88 6.44 -1.44
C ASN A 261 -28.73 6.30 0.07
N HIS A 262 -27.52 5.99 0.51
CA HIS A 262 -27.11 6.10 1.91
C HIS A 262 -27.04 7.58 2.30
N ASN A 263 -28.17 8.18 2.67
CA ASN A 263 -28.21 9.46 3.37
C ASN A 263 -28.56 9.19 4.84
N HIS A 264 -27.53 9.17 5.69
CA HIS A 264 -27.69 9.00 7.13
C HIS A 264 -28.10 10.33 7.77
N HIS A 265 -29.14 10.20 8.57
CA HIS A 265 -29.92 11.23 9.25
C HIS A 265 -29.21 11.68 10.54
N GLN A 266 -29.06 13.00 10.74
CA GLN A 266 -28.94 13.68 12.05
C GLN A 266 -29.32 15.16 11.81
N GLN A 267 -30.60 15.54 11.98
CA GLN A 267 -31.29 15.95 13.21
C GLN A 267 -30.73 17.22 13.90
N GLY A 268 -31.60 18.23 14.02
CA GLY A 268 -31.65 19.11 15.18
C GLY A 268 -31.40 20.60 14.95
N ALA A 269 -32.37 21.32 14.40
CA ALA A 269 -32.45 22.77 14.55
C ALA A 269 -33.37 23.11 15.74
N PRO A 270 -32.89 23.79 16.79
CA PRO A 270 -33.78 24.45 17.74
C PRO A 270 -34.04 25.90 17.30
N THR A 271 -35.29 26.15 16.95
CA THR A 271 -35.92 27.47 16.93
C THR A 271 -35.88 28.06 18.33
N GLY A 272 -35.05 29.08 18.53
CA GLY A 272 -34.98 29.89 19.75
C GLY A 272 -34.96 31.36 19.37
N ALA A 273 -36.13 31.89 19.03
CA ALA A 273 -36.33 33.33 18.93
C ALA A 273 -36.37 33.90 20.36
N GLN A 274 -35.25 34.45 20.82
CA GLN A 274 -35.25 35.35 21.97
C GLN A 274 -35.46 36.77 21.48
N GLN A 275 -36.66 37.23 21.80
CA GLN A 275 -37.12 38.61 21.87
C GLN A 275 -36.22 39.37 22.84
N ILE A 276 -35.50 40.38 22.33
CA ILE A 276 -34.79 41.37 23.14
C ILE A 276 -35.57 42.68 22.95
N ASP A 277 -36.23 43.10 24.02
CA ASP A 277 -36.91 44.39 24.12
C ASP A 277 -35.89 45.54 24.08
N PRO A 278 -36.29 46.71 23.57
CA PRO A 278 -35.45 47.89 23.52
C PRO A 278 -35.47 48.60 24.87
N HIS A 279 -34.31 48.73 25.51
CA HIS A 279 -34.13 49.67 26.62
C HIS A 279 -33.41 50.92 26.14
N ASP A 280 -34.09 52.04 26.34
CA ASP A 280 -33.59 53.40 26.43
C ASP A 280 -32.24 53.49 27.14
N GLU A 281 -31.27 54.19 26.55
CA GLU A 281 -30.55 55.23 27.28
C GLU A 281 -29.91 56.28 26.34
N ALA A 282 -29.99 57.52 26.81
CA ALA A 282 -29.88 58.79 26.10
C ALA A 282 -28.42 59.23 25.80
N PRO A 283 -28.22 60.34 25.05
CA PRO A 283 -26.89 60.80 24.62
C PRO A 283 -26.22 61.66 25.69
N HIS A 284 -24.91 61.45 25.89
CA HIS A 284 -24.06 62.44 26.54
C HIS A 284 -23.07 63.05 25.55
N ALA A 285 -23.23 64.36 25.39
CA ALA A 285 -22.30 65.26 24.74
C ALA A 285 -20.97 65.36 25.51
N ALA A 286 -19.88 65.41 24.75
CA ALA A 286 -18.74 66.32 24.92
C ALA A 286 -17.90 66.31 23.64
#